data_AF-A0A2D6AHU7-F1
#
_entry.id   AF-A0A2D6AHU7-F1
#
_cell.length_a   1.000
_cell.length_b   1.000
_cell.length_c   1.000
_cell.angle_alpha   90.00
_cell.angle_beta   90.00
_cell.angle_gamma   90.00
#
_symmetry.space_group_name_H-M   'P 1'
#
loop_
_entity.id
_entity.type
_entity.pdbx_description
1 polymer ?
#
loop_
_entity_poly.entity_id
_entity_poly.type
_entity_poly.pdbx_seq_one_letter_code
_entity_poly.pdbx_strand_id
1 'polypeptide(L)' 'MHKIMIGDIAPNFNLGAQHEKVIQLENLKGKIVVIFFVRSLF' A
#
# COMPACT_ATOMS: atom_id res chain seq x y z
N MET A 1 -7.38 -15.38 0.45
CA MET A 1 -7.50 -13.92 0.64
C MET A 1 -8.75 -13.45 -0.08
N HIS A 2 -9.58 -12.61 0.54
CA HIS A 2 -10.81 -12.06 -0.06
C HIS A 2 -10.46 -10.98 -1.10
N LYS A 3 -11.30 -10.82 -2.13
CA LYS A 3 -11.14 -9.77 -3.15
C LYS A 3 -11.46 -8.40 -2.54
N ILE A 4 -10.56 -7.43 -2.63
CA ILE A 4 -10.82 -6.05 -2.18
C ILE A 4 -11.81 -5.40 -3.15
N MET A 5 -12.85 -4.75 -2.63
CA MET A 5 -13.88 -4.05 -3.39
C MET A 5 -13.92 -2.55 -3.06
N ILE A 6 -14.56 -1.77 -3.93
CA ILE A 6 -14.76 -0.33 -3.70
C ILE A 6 -15.68 -0.17 -2.48
N GLY A 7 -15.27 0.68 -1.53
CA GLY A 7 -15.98 0.90 -0.27
C GLY A 7 -15.44 0.08 0.90
N ASP A 8 -14.58 -0.91 0.64
CA ASP A 8 -13.90 -1.66 1.70
C ASP A 8 -12.87 -0.80 2.42
N ILE A 9 -12.65 -1.11 3.69
CA ILE A 9 -11.49 -0.60 4.43
C ILE A 9 -10.25 -1.29 3.87
N ALA A 10 -9.32 -0.52 3.33
CA ALA A 10 -8.07 -1.05 2.81
C ALA A 10 -7.30 -1.80 3.92
N PRO A 11 -6.83 -3.04 3.68
CA PRO A 11 -6.06 -3.77 4.67
C PRO A 11 -4.74 -3.05 4.95
N ASN A 12 -4.28 -3.10 6.19
CA ASN A 12 -2.98 -2.53 6.53
C ASN A 12 -1.86 -3.44 5.98
N PHE A 13 -0.84 -2.84 5.37
CA PHE A 13 0.33 -3.56 4.89
C PHE A 13 1.59 -2.70 5.00
N ASN A 14 2.72 -3.38 4.98
CA ASN A 14 4.05 -2.79 5.03
C ASN A 14 4.61 -2.71 3.61
N LEU A 15 4.92 -1.49 3.16
CA LEU A 15 5.65 -1.26 1.92
C LEU A 15 7.15 -1.29 2.24
N GLY A 16 7.88 -2.21 1.61
CA GLY A 16 9.33 -2.13 1.56
C GLY A 16 9.72 -0.98 0.63
N ALA A 17 10.17 0.14 1.19
CA ALA A 17 10.71 1.24 0.40
C ALA A 17 12.21 1.06 0.16
N GLN A 18 12.75 1.79 -0.82
CA GLN A 18 14.19 1.95 -0.99
C GLN A 18 14.80 2.54 0.31
N HIS A 19 15.95 2.00 0.74
CA HIS A 19 16.71 2.39 1.95
C HIS A 19 16.11 1.94 3.30
N GLU A 20 15.66 0.68 3.42
CA GLU A 20 15.27 0.03 4.70
C GLU A 20 14.12 0.71 5.48
N LYS A 21 13.51 1.75 4.92
CA LYS A 21 12.34 2.38 5.52
C LYS A 21 11.11 1.54 5.23
N VAL A 22 10.59 0.91 6.28
CA VAL A 22 9.27 0.26 6.23
C VAL A 22 8.20 1.35 6.36
N ILE A 23 7.42 1.56 5.30
CA ILE A 23 6.27 2.46 5.34
C ILE A 23 5.03 1.62 5.65
N GLN A 24 4.41 1.86 6.80
CA GLN A 24 3.11 1.26 7.13
C GLN A 24 1.99 2.13 6.59
N LEU A 25 0.96 1.53 5.97
CA LEU A 25 -0.17 2.28 5.43
C LEU A 25 -0.88 3.11 6.50
N GLU A 26 -0.91 2.61 7.74
CA GLU A 26 -1.45 3.32 8.90
C GLU A 26 -0.81 4.70 9.13
N ASN A 27 0.48 4.88 8.83
CA ASN A 27 1.16 6.17 8.96
C ASN A 27 0.65 7.22 7.96
N LEU A 28 -0.13 6.81 6.96
CA LEU A 28 -0.72 7.67 5.94
C LEU A 28 -2.21 7.95 6.17
N LYS A 29 -2.77 7.54 7.32
CA LYS A 29 -4.16 7.86 7.69
C LYS A 29 -4.44 9.36 7.61
N GLY A 30 -5.62 9.70 7.11
CA GLY A 30 -6.03 11.09 6.86
C GLY A 30 -5.54 11.69 5.54
N LYS A 31 -4.79 10.94 4.73
CA LYS A 31 -4.39 11.33 3.38
C LYS A 31 -5.05 10.45 2.33
N ILE A 32 -5.28 11.02 1.14
CA ILE A 32 -5.64 10.23 -0.05
C ILE A 32 -4.34 9.65 -0.61
N VAL A 33 -4.28 8.32 -0.73
CA VAL A 33 -3.11 7.59 -1.22
C VAL A 33 -3.49 6.84 -2.49
N VAL A 34 -2.69 6.99 -3.55
CA VAL A 34 -2.84 6.25 -4.81
C VAL A 34 -1.72 5.22 -4.90
N ILE A 35 -2.09 3.96 -5.10
CA ILE A 35 -1.14 2.84 -5.21
C ILE A 35 -1.32 2.22 -6.58
N PHE A 36 -0.22 2.06 -7.30
CA PHE A 36 -0.18 1.39 -8.59
C PHE A 36 1.00 0.42 -8.61
N PHE A 37 0.82 -0.70 -9.30
CA PHE A 37 1.86 -1.71 -9.46
C PHE A 37 2.54 -1.51 -10.81
N VAL A 38 3.87 -1.46 -10.79
CA VAL A 38 4.69 -1.45 -12.00
C VAL A 38 5.40 -2.79 -12.08
N ARG A 39 5.31 -3.47 -13.22
CA ARG A 39 6.03 -4.72 -13.43
C ARG A 39 7.46 -4.39 -13.83
N SER A 40 8.41 -4.67 -12.96
CA SER A 40 9.84 -4.59 -13.30
C SER A 40 10.19 -5.71 -14.29
N LEU A 41 10.96 -5.38 -15.33
CA LEU A 41 11.50 -6.33 -16.33
C LEU A 41 12.99 -6.67 -16.07
N PHE A 42 13.55 -6.22 -14.95
CA PHE A 42 14.90 -6.56 -14.50
C PHE A 42 14.95 -7.97 -13.90
#